data_AF-A0A4R9IPT5-F1
#
_entry.id   AF-A0A4R9IPT5-F1
#
_cell.length_a   1.000
_cell.length_b   1.000
_cell.length_c   1.000
_cell.angle_alpha   90.00
_cell.angle_beta   90.00
_cell.angle_gamma   90.00
#
_symmetry.space_group_name_H-M   'P 1'
#
loop_
_entity.id
_entity.type
_entity.pdbx_description
1 polymer ?
#
loop_
_entity_poly.entity_id
_entity_poly.type
_entity_poly.pdbx_seq_one_letter_code
_entity_poly.pdbx_strand_id
1 'polypeptide(L)' 'MQKKVREIMGVLFQDGWYVFSQKGSHRQLKHLEKIGRVTVPNPKTNVIGVEI' A
#
# COMPACT_ATOMS: atom_id res chain seq x y z
N MET A 1 18.36 0.28 -1.73
CA MET A 1 17.73 -0.97 -1.22
C MET A 1 16.27 -0.96 -1.61
N GLN A 2 15.83 -1.95 -2.40
CA GLN A 2 14.43 -2.08 -2.80
C GLN A 2 13.69 -2.81 -1.67
N LYS A 3 12.91 -2.08 -0.86
CA LYS A 3 12.03 -2.72 0.13
C LYS A 3 11.04 -3.58 -0.62
N LYS A 4 10.98 -4.88 -0.31
CA LYS A 4 10.06 -5.80 -0.99
C LYS A 4 8.64 -5.35 -0.67
N VAL A 5 7.71 -5.42 -1.63
CA VAL A 5 6.29 -5.06 -1.43
C VAL A 5 5.72 -5.70 -0.15
N ARG A 6 6.13 -6.94 0.15
CA ARG A 6 5.77 -7.65 1.38
C ARG A 6 6.18 -6.92 2.68
N GLU A 7 7.36 -6.31 2.71
CA GLU A 7 7.86 -5.57 3.89
C GLU A 7 7.05 -4.30 4.11
N ILE A 8 6.77 -3.56 3.03
CA ILE A 8 5.97 -2.33 3.08
C ILE A 8 4.54 -2.64 3.51
N MET A 9 3.94 -3.69 2.95
CA MET A 9 2.62 -4.15 3.38
C MET A 9 2.62 -4.55 4.86
N GLY A 10 3.67 -5.20 5.35
CA GLY A 10 3.81 -5.55 6.77
C GLY A 10 3.80 -4.32 7.69
N VAL A 11 4.59 -3.29 7.33
CA VAL A 11 4.61 -2.03 8.09
C VAL A 11 3.26 -1.32 8.04
N LEU A 12 2.62 -1.26 6.86
CA LEU A 12 1.32 -0.62 6.69
C LEU A 12 0.23 -1.34 7.50
N PHE A 13 0.19 -2.67 7.47
CA PHE A 13 -0.75 -3.45 8.28
C PHE A 13 -0.53 -3.26 9.78
N GLN A 14 0.73 -3.21 10.24
CA GLN A 14 1.05 -2.92 11.64
C GLN A 14 0.66 -1.50 12.05
N ASP A 15 0.80 -0.53 11.14
CA ASP A 15 0.35 0.85 11.34
C ASP A 15 -1.19 1.00 11.20
N GLY A 16 -1.95 -0.09 11.03
CA GLY A 16 -3.42 -0.06 10.99
C GLY A 16 -4.03 0.23 9.62
N TRP A 17 -3.22 0.23 8.55
CA TRP A 17 -3.74 0.33 7.19
C TRP A 17 -4.30 -1.01 6.74
N TYR A 18 -5.48 -1.00 6.14
CA TYR A 18 -6.13 -2.18 5.59
C TYR A 18 -6.42 -1.99 4.10
N VAL A 19 -6.36 -3.10 3.35
CA VAL A 19 -6.72 -3.08 1.92
C VAL A 19 -8.22 -2.91 1.80
N PHE A 20 -8.67 -1.81 1.19
CA PHE A 20 -10.10 -1.56 0.98
C PHE A 20 -10.53 -1.86 -0.45
N SER A 21 -9.63 -1.76 -1.42
CA SER A 21 -9.90 -2.08 -2.83
C SER A 21 -8.66 -2.60 -3.52
N GLN A 22 -8.88 -3.30 -4.63
CA GLN A 22 -7.83 -3.71 -5.53
C GLN A 22 -8.27 -3.41 -6.97
N LYS A 23 -7.41 -2.71 -7.72
CA LYS A 23 -7.59 -2.48 -9.16
C LYS A 23 -6.42 -3.08 -9.90
N GLY A 24 -6.64 -4.23 -10.52
CA GLY A 24 -5.58 -5.01 -11.18
C GLY A 24 -4.46 -5.40 -10.20
N SER A 25 -3.23 -5.04 -10.53
CA SER A 25 -2.07 -5.27 -9.65
C SER A 25 -1.96 -4.28 -8.50
N HIS A 26 -2.77 -3.22 -8.46
CA HIS A 26 -2.65 -2.18 -7.44
C HIS A 26 -3.61 -2.44 -6.29
N ARG A 27 -3.07 -2.47 -5.07
CA ARG A 27 -3.84 -2.54 -3.82
C ARG A 27 -3.97 -1.14 -3.26
N GLN A 28 -5.18 -0.70 -2.99
CA GLN A 28 -5.41 0.55 -2.30
C GLN A 28 -5.72 0.26 -0.83
N LEU A 29 -5.03 0.99 0.05
CA LEU A 29 -5.17 0.88 1.48
C LEU A 29 -5.80 2.14 2.05
N LYS A 30 -6.56 1.95 3.12
CA LYS A 30 -7.11 3.01 3.96
C LYS A 30 -6.67 2.80 5.40
N HIS A 31 -6.63 3.87 6.16
CA HIS A 31 -6.51 3.85 7.61
C HIS A 31 -7.85 4.29 8.21
N LEU A 32 -8.18 3.79 9.40
CA LEU A 32 -9.42 4.16 10.10
C LEU A 32 -9.40 5.62 10.55
N GLU A 33 -8.25 6.10 11.02
CA GLU A 33 -8.11 7.43 11.63
C GLU A 33 -7.32 8.44 10.77
N LYS A 34 -6.52 7.99 9.79
CA LYS A 34 -5.62 8.87 9.03
C LYS A 34 -6.30 9.21 7.71
N ILE A 35 -6.38 10.50 7.42
CA ILE A 35 -6.95 11.01 6.18
C ILE A 35 -5.94 10.75 5.06
N GLY A 36 -6.34 9.96 4.07
CA GLY A 36 -5.50 9.60 2.93
C GLY A 36 -5.77 8.19 2.42
N ARG A 37 -5.20 7.84 1.28
CA ARG A 37 -5.24 6.48 0.72
C ARG A 37 -3.87 6.12 0.19
N VAL A 38 -3.35 4.96 0.59
CA VAL A 38 -2.05 4.50 0.11
C VAL A 38 -2.28 3.49 -1.01
N THR A 39 -1.76 3.75 -2.20
CA THR A 39 -1.81 2.78 -3.30
C THR A 39 -0.48 2.03 -3.37
N VAL A 40 -0.49 0.77 -2.97
CA VAL A 40 0.63 -0.15 -3.13
C VAL A 40 0.42 -0.93 -4.42
N PRO A 41 1.11 -0.60 -5.51
CA PRO A 41 1.20 -1.51 -6.63
C PRO A 41 1.86 -2.80 -6.17
N ASN A 42 1.39 -3.92 -6.70
CA ASN A 42 2.10 -5.19 -6.67
C ASN A 42 2.68 -5.45 -8.06
N PRO A 43 3.73 -4.73 -8.45
CA PRO A 43 4.35 -5.01 -9.71
C PRO A 43 5.45 -6.05 -9.46
N LYS A 44 5.68 -6.92 -10.43
CA LYS A 44 7.03 -7.47 -10.62
C LYS A 44 8.06 -6.33 -10.91
N THR A 45 7.60 -5.08 -11.08
CA THR A 45 8.35 -3.88 -11.51
C THR A 45 8.06 -2.63 -10.65
N ASN A 46 8.93 -2.43 -9.67
CA ASN A 46 9.12 -1.36 -8.71
C ASN A 46 8.65 0.09 -9.06
N VAL A 47 7.44 0.48 -8.65
CA VAL A 47 7.04 1.90 -8.47
C VAL A 47 6.08 1.93 -7.28
N ILE A 48 5.97 2.98 -6.46
CA ILE A 48 4.93 3.12 -5.41
C ILE A 48 4.37 4.53 -5.57
N GLY A 49 3.06 4.63 -5.83
CA GLY A 49 2.37 5.92 -5.90
C GLY A 49 1.73 6.22 -4.54
N VAL A 50 2.22 7.24 -3.85
CA VAL A 50 1.54 7.80 -2.68
C VAL A 50 0.74 8.99 -3.18
N GLU A 51 -0.58 8.87 -3.19
CA GLU A 51 -1.47 10.01 -3.42
C GLU A 51 -1.87 10.55 -2.04
N ILE A 52 -1.58 11.84 -1.80
CA ILE A 52 -1.87 12.57 -0.56
C ILE A 52 -3.16 13.37 -0.76
#